data_AF-A0A931H2S6-F1
#
_entry.id   AF-A0A931H2S6-F1
#
_cell.length_a   1.000
_cell.length_b   1.000
_cell.length_c   1.000
_cell.angle_alpha   90.00
_cell.angle_beta   90.00
_cell.angle_gamma   90.00
#
_symmetry.space_group_name_H-M   'P 1'
#
loop_
_entity.id
_entity.type
_entity.pdbx_description
1 polymer ?
#
loop_
_entity_poly.entity_id
_entity_poly.type
_entity_poly.pdbx_seq_one_letter_code
_entity_poly.pdbx_strand_id
1 'polypeptide(L)'
;MPKLLHSRAVWLALLAAALVAAVLLLRHALDPVLRIPGLSGPPGASARITPVSARPQDFAVGGSSRLAIYLTDPASSWLGLAFGLKSIGVPFIVTSDAQEAVRHRMILAYPTISGARVDTAASLALRQHVTSGGTLVGFEVLGAGLNDLFGLAGVDAVQGRKKLAWDPGAAALWGFTAPQEQDIPLVGAGATQGSPGYAMRVSTATVMARFEDGQAALTSHHAGSGRAYAMGLDVGAFIASTQQGRRQGREYINAYEPGVDLLLRWMRQLYREAEPLAVTLGTVPQDKSLSVVLTHDVDYNQSIRNGLAYAKAEAAQQVRATYFIQTKYVRDWVDQAFFGADGIAGVRALQGEGAEIASHSVSHSPVFSKFPMGTGSEQYPTYAPFVRSREQTEGGTLLAELRVSRFLLQHAAPGSAVEAFRPGYLEYPFSLPEALQATSYRYSSSVASGIVLSHLPFQLSHHRDGQAPVPVWEFPITLEDERVRPMDTALLPRALEIAQRLSAYGGMCVLLIHPNVMDDKLRFQHSFVARMKEAGAWIGPLGEFARWWEARDGIQADVQVADGTPRVLVRSPAAIKSLPLHLPKGWRVAASSPVATTPTARGVWLDLPVGETALPLEAATP
;
A
#
# COMPACT_ATOMS: atom_id res chain seq x y z
N MET A 1 23.35 -46.80 69.50
CA MET A 1 23.57 -46.55 68.05
C MET A 1 22.42 -45.87 67.26
N PRO A 2 21.32 -45.29 67.82
CA PRO A 2 20.29 -44.65 66.98
C PRO A 2 20.47 -43.14 66.71
N LYS A 3 21.32 -42.41 67.47
CA LYS A 3 21.48 -40.95 67.32
C LYS A 3 22.33 -40.50 66.12
N LEU A 4 23.20 -41.37 65.59
CA LEU A 4 24.08 -41.08 64.43
C LEU A 4 23.38 -41.26 63.08
N LEU A 5 22.33 -42.07 63.01
CA LEU A 5 21.51 -42.26 61.80
C LEU A 5 20.58 -41.05 61.55
N HIS A 6 20.05 -40.46 62.62
CA HIS A 6 19.23 -39.25 62.54
C HIS A 6 20.04 -38.03 62.04
N SER A 7 21.28 -37.84 62.48
CA SER A 7 22.08 -36.69 62.01
C SER A 7 22.48 -36.83 60.54
N ARG A 8 22.79 -38.04 60.07
CA ARG A 8 23.08 -38.30 58.64
C ARG A 8 21.87 -38.07 57.74
N ALA A 9 20.67 -38.47 58.17
CA ALA A 9 19.44 -38.21 57.43
C ALA A 9 19.14 -36.71 57.32
N VAL A 10 19.36 -35.94 58.40
CA VAL A 10 19.20 -34.48 58.40
C VAL A 10 20.23 -33.80 57.49
N TRP A 11 21.50 -34.21 57.52
CA TRP A 11 22.54 -33.67 56.63
C TRP A 11 22.27 -33.99 55.15
N LEU A 12 21.80 -35.20 54.84
CA LEU A 12 21.41 -35.58 53.48
C LEU A 12 20.20 -34.76 52.99
N ALA A 13 19.22 -34.50 53.86
CA ALA A 13 18.07 -33.67 53.53
C ALA A 13 18.47 -32.20 53.27
N LEU A 14 19.40 -31.65 54.06
CA LEU A 14 19.93 -30.29 53.87
C LEU A 14 20.76 -30.16 52.59
N LEU A 15 21.59 -31.16 52.28
CA LEU A 15 22.34 -31.22 51.02
C LEU A 15 21.42 -31.31 49.80
N ALA A 16 20.37 -32.14 49.88
CA ALA A 16 19.37 -32.24 48.83
C ALA A 16 18.61 -30.93 48.65
N ALA A 17 18.20 -30.26 49.74
CA ALA A 17 17.55 -28.95 49.67
C ALA A 17 18.46 -27.86 49.09
N ALA A 18 19.75 -27.84 49.45
CA ALA A 18 20.74 -26.92 48.91
C ALA A 18 21.00 -27.17 47.40
N LEU A 19 21.06 -28.43 46.98
CA LEU A 19 21.21 -28.79 45.57
C LEU A 19 19.96 -28.39 44.76
N VAL A 20 18.75 -28.63 45.30
CA VAL A 20 17.50 -28.18 44.68
C VAL A 20 17.48 -26.66 44.58
N ALA A 21 17.85 -25.94 45.64
CA ALA A 21 17.94 -24.48 45.62
C ALA A 21 18.97 -23.98 44.60
N ALA A 22 20.16 -24.60 44.52
CA ALA A 22 21.20 -24.26 43.55
C ALA A 22 20.74 -24.52 42.10
N VAL A 23 20.06 -25.64 41.84
CA VAL A 23 19.49 -25.96 40.53
C VAL A 23 18.37 -24.99 40.16
N LEU A 24 17.51 -24.59 41.12
CA LEU A 24 16.47 -23.59 40.89
C LEU A 24 17.06 -22.20 40.63
N LEU A 25 18.08 -21.80 41.39
CA LEU A 25 18.80 -20.53 41.18
C LEU A 25 19.54 -20.52 39.83
N LEU A 26 20.20 -21.62 39.46
CA LEU A 26 20.87 -21.75 38.17
C LEU A 26 19.85 -21.75 37.02
N ARG A 27 18.73 -22.46 37.15
CA ARG A 27 17.63 -22.42 36.17
C ARG A 27 17.04 -21.02 36.03
N HIS A 28 16.89 -20.29 37.13
CA HIS A 28 16.39 -18.92 37.10
C HIS A 28 17.41 -17.95 36.47
N ALA A 29 18.70 -18.11 36.78
CA ALA A 29 19.78 -17.31 36.20
C ALA A 29 20.02 -17.60 34.69
N LEU A 30 19.67 -18.81 34.24
CA LEU A 30 19.76 -19.24 32.85
C LEU A 30 18.44 -19.12 32.09
N ASP A 31 17.37 -18.60 32.70
CA ASP A 31 16.08 -18.49 32.03
C ASP A 31 16.18 -17.46 30.88
N PRO A 32 16.04 -17.90 29.62
CA PRO A 32 16.17 -16.99 28.50
C PRO A 32 14.94 -16.09 28.34
N VAL A 33 13.86 -16.32 29.09
CA VAL A 33 12.58 -15.62 28.93
C VAL A 33 12.38 -14.58 30.03
N LEU A 34 12.37 -13.31 29.65
CA LEU A 34 12.02 -12.19 30.52
C LEU A 34 10.51 -12.18 30.78
N ARG A 35 10.13 -12.22 32.06
CA ARG A 35 8.73 -12.19 32.51
C ARG A 35 8.40 -10.90 33.24
N ILE A 36 7.34 -10.22 32.81
CA ILE A 36 6.74 -9.06 33.47
C ILE A 36 5.80 -9.59 34.55
N PRO A 37 6.04 -9.29 35.85
CA PRO A 37 5.23 -9.83 36.93
C PRO A 37 3.74 -9.54 36.77
N GLY A 38 2.92 -10.59 36.85
CA GLY A 38 1.46 -10.50 36.78
C GLY A 38 0.87 -10.24 35.39
N LEU A 39 1.70 -10.13 34.33
CA LEU A 39 1.23 -9.88 32.98
C LEU A 39 1.09 -11.20 32.18
N SER A 40 -0.10 -11.43 31.63
CA SER A 40 -0.36 -12.51 30.68
C SER A 40 -1.46 -12.11 29.70
N GLY A 41 -1.31 -12.49 28.43
CA GLY A 41 -2.28 -12.17 27.39
C GLY A 41 -1.67 -12.12 25.98
N PRO A 42 -2.45 -11.72 24.97
CA PRO A 42 -3.85 -11.29 25.07
C PRO A 42 -4.79 -12.46 25.41
N PRO A 43 -5.87 -12.22 26.19
CA PRO A 43 -6.85 -13.26 26.48
C PRO A 43 -7.69 -13.62 25.23
N GLY A 44 -8.24 -14.83 25.22
CA GLY A 44 -9.09 -15.31 24.12
C GLY A 44 -8.31 -15.66 22.85
N ALA A 45 -8.99 -16.28 21.89
CA ALA A 45 -8.41 -16.65 20.61
C ALA A 45 -8.69 -15.57 19.54
N SER A 46 -7.72 -15.29 18.67
CA SER A 46 -7.94 -14.51 17.45
C SER A 46 -8.88 -15.26 16.51
N ALA A 47 -9.77 -14.53 15.84
CA ALA A 47 -10.71 -15.12 14.90
C ALA A 47 -9.98 -15.68 13.67
N ARG A 48 -10.46 -16.81 13.15
CA ARG A 48 -10.06 -17.27 11.82
C ARG A 48 -10.78 -16.44 10.78
N ILE A 49 -10.03 -15.85 9.85
CA ILE A 49 -10.60 -15.11 8.73
C ILE A 49 -11.01 -16.11 7.65
N THR A 50 -12.26 -16.04 7.23
CA THR A 50 -12.74 -16.77 6.05
C THR A 50 -12.68 -15.79 4.87
N PRO A 51 -11.98 -16.13 3.77
CA PRO A 51 -11.92 -15.24 2.62
C PRO A 51 -13.30 -15.07 1.98
N VAL A 52 -13.64 -13.83 1.66
CA VAL A 52 -14.83 -13.49 0.87
C VAL A 52 -14.35 -12.85 -0.42
N SER A 53 -14.49 -13.57 -1.53
CA SER A 53 -14.13 -13.06 -2.86
C SER A 53 -14.97 -11.82 -3.18
N ALA A 54 -14.31 -10.79 -3.70
CA ALA A 54 -15.02 -9.62 -4.20
C ALA A 54 -15.90 -10.02 -5.39
N ARG A 55 -17.08 -9.43 -5.47
CA ARG A 55 -17.99 -9.64 -6.60
C ARG A 55 -18.07 -8.35 -7.42
N PRO A 56 -18.20 -8.43 -8.75
CA PRO A 56 -18.40 -7.23 -9.58
C PRO A 56 -19.55 -6.35 -9.11
N GLN A 57 -20.61 -6.95 -8.55
CA GLN A 57 -21.78 -6.25 -8.02
C GLN A 57 -21.46 -5.32 -6.84
N ASP A 58 -20.39 -5.59 -6.10
CA ASP A 58 -19.94 -4.74 -5.00
C ASP A 58 -19.43 -3.36 -5.52
N PHE A 59 -19.19 -3.25 -6.84
CA PHE A 59 -18.73 -2.04 -7.54
C PHE A 59 -19.69 -1.57 -8.65
N ALA A 60 -20.92 -2.08 -8.72
CA ALA A 60 -21.82 -1.81 -9.85
C ALA A 60 -22.61 -0.49 -9.75
N VAL A 61 -22.51 0.24 -8.63
CA VAL A 61 -23.34 1.43 -8.37
C VAL A 61 -22.54 2.72 -8.56
N GLY A 62 -23.09 3.65 -9.33
CA GLY A 62 -22.56 4.99 -9.55
C GLY A 62 -23.31 5.75 -10.64
N GLY A 63 -23.01 7.04 -10.80
CA GLY A 63 -23.53 7.86 -11.89
C GLY A 63 -22.72 7.71 -13.18
N SER A 64 -23.30 8.17 -14.29
CA SER A 64 -22.70 8.08 -15.63
C SER A 64 -21.42 8.89 -15.83
N SER A 65 -21.10 9.80 -14.90
CA SER A 65 -19.84 10.58 -14.90
C SER A 65 -18.62 9.75 -14.50
N ARG A 66 -18.80 8.52 -13.99
CA ARG A 66 -17.69 7.65 -13.61
C ARG A 66 -17.08 6.96 -14.83
N LEU A 67 -15.88 6.40 -14.67
CA LEU A 67 -15.35 5.42 -15.62
C LEU A 67 -16.14 4.10 -15.52
N ALA A 68 -16.41 3.42 -16.64
CA ALA A 68 -16.98 2.07 -16.63
C ALA A 68 -15.92 1.01 -16.90
N ILE A 69 -15.87 -0.04 -16.08
CA ILE A 69 -15.21 -1.31 -16.43
C ILE A 69 -16.28 -2.24 -17.00
N TYR A 70 -16.26 -2.44 -18.31
CA TYR A 70 -17.05 -3.48 -18.98
C TYR A 70 -16.32 -4.81 -18.81
N LEU A 71 -16.81 -5.63 -17.88
CA LEU A 71 -16.20 -6.88 -17.46
C LEU A 71 -16.66 -8.03 -18.35
N THR A 72 -15.80 -8.47 -19.26
CA THR A 72 -16.06 -9.56 -20.20
C THR A 72 -15.74 -10.94 -19.61
N ASP A 73 -15.00 -10.99 -18.50
CA ASP A 73 -14.74 -12.21 -17.73
C ASP A 73 -14.68 -11.94 -16.21
N PRO A 74 -15.67 -12.36 -15.41
CA PRO A 74 -15.65 -12.16 -13.96
C PRO A 74 -14.57 -12.96 -13.23
N ALA A 75 -13.99 -13.99 -13.86
CA ALA A 75 -12.90 -14.79 -13.29
C ALA A 75 -11.50 -14.19 -13.50
N SER A 76 -11.42 -13.03 -14.18
CA SER A 76 -10.18 -12.33 -14.48
C SER A 76 -9.58 -11.58 -13.27
N SER A 77 -8.42 -10.94 -13.45
CA SER A 77 -7.76 -10.14 -12.41
C SER A 77 -8.33 -8.71 -12.28
N TRP A 78 -9.64 -8.53 -12.50
CA TRP A 78 -10.29 -7.23 -12.55
C TRP A 78 -10.19 -6.45 -11.22
N LEU A 79 -10.06 -7.16 -10.09
CA LEU A 79 -9.90 -6.53 -8.78
C LEU A 79 -8.60 -5.70 -8.69
N GLY A 80 -7.55 -6.11 -9.43
CA GLY A 80 -6.31 -5.32 -9.54
C GLY A 80 -6.55 -3.95 -10.19
N LEU A 81 -7.41 -3.89 -11.21
CA LEU A 81 -7.83 -2.61 -11.81
C LEU A 81 -8.66 -1.78 -10.82
N ALA A 82 -9.62 -2.42 -10.14
CA ALA A 82 -10.48 -1.75 -9.17
C ALA A 82 -9.66 -1.10 -8.04
N PHE A 83 -8.72 -1.82 -7.43
CA PHE A 83 -7.83 -1.28 -6.40
C PHE A 83 -6.90 -0.21 -6.94
N GLY A 84 -6.35 -0.39 -8.14
CA GLY A 84 -5.51 0.63 -8.77
C GLY A 84 -6.24 1.96 -9.01
N LEU A 85 -7.47 1.90 -9.53
CA LEU A 85 -8.30 3.09 -9.77
C LEU A 85 -8.68 3.79 -8.46
N LYS A 86 -8.98 3.02 -7.40
CA LYS A 86 -9.15 3.58 -6.05
C LYS A 86 -7.89 4.30 -5.57
N SER A 87 -6.71 3.67 -5.69
CA SER A 87 -5.44 4.28 -5.26
C SER A 87 -5.18 5.62 -5.94
N ILE A 88 -5.39 5.74 -7.26
CA ILE A 88 -5.17 7.00 -7.99
C ILE A 88 -6.36 7.98 -7.93
N GLY A 89 -7.49 7.57 -7.35
CA GLY A 89 -8.65 8.42 -7.08
C GLY A 89 -9.59 8.62 -8.25
N VAL A 90 -9.69 7.64 -9.15
CA VAL A 90 -10.64 7.66 -10.28
C VAL A 90 -11.92 6.96 -9.85
N PRO A 91 -13.08 7.64 -9.82
CA PRO A 91 -14.37 7.00 -9.61
C PRO A 91 -14.72 6.06 -10.77
N PHE A 92 -15.20 4.85 -10.46
CA PHE A 92 -15.60 3.88 -11.47
C PHE A 92 -16.85 3.10 -11.07
N ILE A 93 -17.39 2.36 -12.04
CA ILE A 93 -18.30 1.22 -11.82
C ILE A 93 -17.75 -0.02 -12.53
N VAL A 94 -18.23 -1.21 -12.12
CA VAL A 94 -18.00 -2.47 -12.82
C VAL A 94 -19.34 -3.04 -13.29
N THR A 95 -19.43 -3.39 -14.57
CA THR A 95 -20.65 -3.96 -15.16
C THR A 95 -20.30 -5.01 -16.21
N SER A 96 -21.09 -6.08 -16.30
CA SER A 96 -21.04 -7.06 -17.40
C SER A 96 -22.07 -6.76 -18.50
N ASP A 97 -22.82 -5.66 -18.38
CA ASP A 97 -23.80 -5.21 -19.39
C ASP A 97 -23.18 -4.10 -20.24
N ALA A 98 -23.03 -4.37 -21.54
CA ALA A 98 -22.52 -3.40 -22.50
C ALA A 98 -23.43 -2.16 -22.62
N GLN A 99 -24.75 -2.30 -22.45
CA GLN A 99 -25.69 -1.18 -22.51
C GLN A 99 -25.54 -0.25 -21.30
N GLU A 100 -25.19 -0.81 -20.14
CA GLU A 100 -24.82 0.01 -18.98
C GLU A 100 -23.47 0.69 -19.21
N ALA A 101 -22.47 -0.04 -19.71
CA ALA A 101 -21.13 0.51 -19.92
C ALA A 101 -21.13 1.72 -20.87
N VAL A 102 -21.89 1.68 -21.97
CA VAL A 102 -21.95 2.78 -22.95
C VAL A 102 -22.69 4.03 -22.47
N ARG A 103 -23.24 4.03 -21.26
CA ARG A 103 -23.74 5.26 -20.61
C ARG A 103 -22.60 6.14 -20.10
N HIS A 104 -21.39 5.61 -19.99
CA HIS A 104 -20.21 6.29 -19.47
C HIS A 104 -19.30 6.76 -20.60
N ARG A 105 -18.70 7.94 -20.47
CA ARG A 105 -17.82 8.51 -21.51
C ARG A 105 -16.55 7.69 -21.76
N MET A 106 -16.01 7.07 -20.71
CA MET A 106 -14.82 6.22 -20.79
C MET A 106 -15.14 4.79 -20.35
N ILE A 107 -14.77 3.83 -21.19
CA ILE A 107 -14.96 2.40 -20.94
C ILE A 107 -13.60 1.68 -20.97
N LEU A 108 -13.36 0.84 -19.98
CA LEU A 108 -12.32 -0.19 -19.98
C LEU A 108 -13.00 -1.54 -20.27
N ALA A 109 -12.80 -2.13 -21.45
CA ALA A 109 -13.33 -3.45 -21.79
C ALA A 109 -12.30 -4.54 -21.46
N TYR A 110 -12.51 -5.23 -20.34
CA TYR A 110 -11.50 -6.06 -19.67
C TYR A 110 -12.01 -7.47 -19.32
N PRO A 111 -11.17 -8.53 -19.41
CA PRO A 111 -9.76 -8.52 -19.84
C PRO A 111 -9.56 -8.69 -21.35
N THR A 112 -10.58 -9.16 -22.07
CA THR A 112 -10.42 -9.60 -23.45
C THR A 112 -11.63 -9.21 -24.28
N ILE A 113 -11.39 -8.68 -25.48
CA ILE A 113 -12.42 -8.49 -26.51
C ILE A 113 -12.29 -9.62 -27.54
N SER A 114 -13.20 -10.59 -27.50
CA SER A 114 -13.25 -11.69 -28.47
C SER A 114 -14.70 -12.08 -28.76
N GLY A 115 -14.95 -12.75 -29.88
CA GLY A 115 -16.30 -13.21 -30.23
C GLY A 115 -16.91 -14.23 -29.26
N ALA A 116 -16.10 -14.82 -28.37
CA ALA A 116 -16.56 -15.71 -27.31
C ALA A 116 -16.99 -14.96 -26.03
N ARG A 117 -16.56 -13.71 -25.86
CA ARG A 117 -16.77 -12.90 -24.64
C ARG A 117 -17.60 -11.64 -24.89
N VAL A 118 -17.65 -11.18 -26.14
CA VAL A 118 -18.38 -10.00 -26.58
C VAL A 118 -19.24 -10.40 -27.76
N ASP A 119 -20.56 -10.39 -27.55
CA ASP A 119 -21.52 -10.72 -28.59
C ASP A 119 -21.69 -9.57 -29.60
N THR A 120 -22.46 -9.82 -30.66
CA THR A 120 -22.69 -8.84 -31.74
C THR A 120 -23.37 -7.56 -31.24
N ALA A 121 -24.30 -7.65 -30.30
CA ALA A 121 -25.01 -6.48 -29.78
C ALA A 121 -24.08 -5.60 -28.94
N ALA A 122 -23.26 -6.21 -28.08
CA ALA A 122 -22.22 -5.54 -27.32
C ALA A 122 -21.17 -4.90 -28.25
N SER A 123 -20.69 -5.62 -29.27
CA SER A 123 -19.76 -5.05 -30.26
C SER A 123 -20.33 -3.83 -30.98
N LEU A 124 -21.61 -3.88 -31.39
CA LEU A 124 -22.26 -2.74 -32.04
C LEU A 124 -22.38 -1.55 -31.09
N ALA A 125 -22.76 -1.79 -29.83
CA ALA A 125 -22.86 -0.75 -28.80
C ALA A 125 -21.51 -0.07 -28.55
N LEU A 126 -20.42 -0.85 -28.40
CA LEU A 126 -19.07 -0.32 -28.20
C LEU A 126 -18.59 0.47 -29.43
N ARG A 127 -18.88 0.01 -30.65
CA ARG A 127 -18.58 0.76 -31.87
C ARG A 127 -19.33 2.08 -31.93
N GLN A 128 -20.64 2.05 -31.68
CA GLN A 128 -21.46 3.25 -31.68
C GLN A 128 -20.94 4.26 -30.65
N HIS A 129 -20.66 3.79 -29.42
CA HIS A 129 -20.08 4.59 -28.35
C HIS A 129 -18.85 5.38 -28.81
N VAL A 130 -17.85 4.69 -29.39
CA VAL A 130 -16.62 5.35 -29.87
C VAL A 130 -16.93 6.29 -31.03
N THR A 131 -17.67 5.86 -32.05
CA THR A 131 -17.95 6.71 -33.22
C THR A 131 -18.73 7.99 -32.87
N SER A 132 -19.55 7.94 -31.81
CA SER A 132 -20.31 9.07 -31.26
C SER A 132 -19.55 9.91 -30.22
N GLY A 133 -18.24 9.71 -30.05
CA GLY A 133 -17.39 10.58 -29.23
C GLY A 133 -16.88 9.96 -27.93
N GLY A 134 -17.23 8.71 -27.65
CA GLY A 134 -16.77 7.97 -26.49
C GLY A 134 -15.30 7.54 -26.58
N THR A 135 -14.71 7.26 -25.42
CA THR A 135 -13.38 6.65 -25.31
C THR A 135 -13.50 5.20 -24.86
N LEU A 136 -12.85 4.30 -25.59
CA LEU A 136 -12.78 2.87 -25.28
C LEU A 136 -11.33 2.41 -25.16
N VAL A 137 -10.98 1.78 -24.04
CA VAL A 137 -9.74 1.03 -23.89
C VAL A 137 -10.07 -0.46 -23.93
N GLY A 138 -9.62 -1.15 -24.96
CA GLY A 138 -9.75 -2.59 -25.11
C GLY A 138 -8.48 -3.30 -24.65
N PHE A 139 -8.65 -4.30 -23.80
CA PHE A 139 -7.59 -5.24 -23.45
C PHE A 139 -7.72 -6.49 -24.32
N GLU A 140 -6.58 -7.05 -24.76
CA GLU A 140 -6.51 -8.28 -25.56
C GLU A 140 -7.55 -8.31 -26.69
N VAL A 141 -7.42 -7.41 -27.67
CA VAL A 141 -8.42 -7.22 -28.75
C VAL A 141 -8.28 -8.32 -29.82
N LEU A 142 -8.67 -9.53 -29.46
CA LEU A 142 -8.53 -10.73 -30.29
C LEU A 142 -9.58 -10.84 -31.41
N GLY A 143 -10.67 -10.07 -31.35
CA GLY A 143 -11.71 -10.14 -32.38
C GLY A 143 -12.98 -9.36 -32.09
N ALA A 144 -14.13 -10.04 -32.23
CA ALA A 144 -15.49 -9.49 -32.08
C ALA A 144 -15.88 -8.44 -33.14
N GLY A 145 -15.19 -8.40 -34.28
CA GLY A 145 -15.45 -7.42 -35.34
C GLY A 145 -15.11 -5.98 -34.95
N LEU A 146 -14.14 -5.81 -34.04
CA LEU A 146 -13.72 -4.51 -33.53
C LEU A 146 -12.26 -4.17 -33.87
N ASN A 147 -11.48 -5.05 -34.51
CA ASN A 147 -10.07 -4.78 -34.83
C ASN A 147 -9.89 -3.48 -35.64
N ASP A 148 -10.77 -3.22 -36.62
CA ASP A 148 -10.78 -1.98 -37.41
C ASP A 148 -11.10 -0.75 -36.56
N LEU A 149 -11.99 -0.86 -35.56
CA LEU A 149 -12.28 0.22 -34.62
C LEU A 149 -11.02 0.65 -33.85
N PHE A 150 -10.18 -0.32 -33.49
CA PHE A 150 -8.89 -0.08 -32.83
C PHE A 150 -7.74 0.18 -33.82
N GLY A 151 -7.98 0.20 -35.13
CA GLY A 151 -6.95 0.41 -36.15
C GLY A 151 -5.90 -0.71 -36.21
N LEU A 152 -6.33 -1.96 -35.98
CA LEU A 152 -5.50 -3.16 -35.92
C LEU A 152 -5.76 -4.08 -37.13
N ALA A 153 -4.68 -4.65 -37.66
CA ALA A 153 -4.73 -5.77 -38.61
C ALA A 153 -4.82 -7.13 -37.90
N GLY A 154 -4.40 -7.21 -36.63
CA GLY A 154 -4.46 -8.43 -35.83
C GLY A 154 -3.73 -8.29 -34.50
N VAL A 155 -3.86 -9.31 -33.66
CA VAL A 155 -3.22 -9.38 -32.34
C VAL A 155 -2.67 -10.78 -32.13
N ASP A 156 -1.41 -10.87 -31.69
CA ASP A 156 -0.70 -12.13 -31.52
C ASP A 156 -0.31 -12.31 -30.04
N ALA A 157 -0.70 -13.44 -29.45
CA ALA A 157 -0.31 -13.79 -28.09
C ALA A 157 1.18 -14.19 -28.06
N VAL A 158 1.96 -13.54 -27.21
CA VAL A 158 3.41 -13.74 -27.12
C VAL A 158 3.81 -13.91 -25.66
N GLN A 159 4.61 -14.93 -25.42
CA GLN A 159 5.24 -15.18 -24.13
C GLN A 159 6.60 -14.48 -24.07
N GLY A 160 7.09 -14.24 -22.86
CA GLY A 160 8.47 -13.77 -22.69
C GLY A 160 8.64 -12.25 -22.65
N ARG A 161 7.57 -11.47 -22.51
CA ARG A 161 7.62 -10.00 -22.42
C ARG A 161 8.39 -9.53 -21.18
N LYS A 162 9.35 -8.64 -21.36
CA LYS A 162 10.20 -8.15 -20.27
C LYS A 162 10.00 -6.70 -19.92
N LYS A 163 9.59 -5.88 -20.89
CA LYS A 163 9.48 -4.43 -20.73
C LYS A 163 8.39 -3.86 -21.62
N LEU A 164 7.73 -2.82 -21.14
CA LEU A 164 6.89 -1.94 -21.95
C LEU A 164 7.51 -0.55 -21.94
N ALA A 165 7.92 -0.05 -23.11
CA ALA A 165 8.51 1.28 -23.26
C ALA A 165 7.53 2.22 -23.97
N TRP A 166 7.34 3.42 -23.44
CA TRP A 166 6.50 4.45 -24.05
C TRP A 166 7.21 5.05 -25.26
N ASP A 167 6.47 5.28 -26.35
CA ASP A 167 7.01 6.06 -27.47
C ASP A 167 7.23 7.52 -26.97
N PRO A 168 8.32 8.22 -27.35
CA PRO A 168 8.67 9.51 -26.75
C PRO A 168 7.59 10.58 -26.83
N GLY A 169 6.85 10.64 -27.95
CA GLY A 169 5.72 11.56 -28.10
C GLY A 169 4.56 11.24 -27.16
N ALA A 170 4.32 9.95 -26.88
CA ALA A 170 3.31 9.50 -25.95
C ALA A 170 3.73 9.76 -24.49
N ALA A 171 4.99 9.50 -24.15
CA ALA A 171 5.55 9.86 -22.84
C ALA A 171 5.40 11.37 -22.56
N ALA A 172 5.75 12.22 -23.54
CA ALA A 172 5.57 13.67 -23.43
C ALA A 172 4.10 14.08 -23.26
N LEU A 173 3.18 13.46 -24.01
CA LEU A 173 1.73 13.71 -23.92
C LEU A 173 1.19 13.45 -22.50
N TRP A 174 1.73 12.45 -21.80
CA TRP A 174 1.30 12.07 -20.45
C TRP A 174 2.17 12.65 -19.34
N GLY A 175 3.11 13.53 -19.68
CA GLY A 175 4.01 14.16 -18.72
C GLY A 175 4.96 13.17 -18.03
N PHE A 176 5.33 12.09 -18.73
CA PHE A 176 6.33 11.12 -18.29
C PHE A 176 7.72 11.65 -18.68
N THR A 177 8.38 12.30 -17.74
CA THR A 177 9.60 13.08 -17.98
C THR A 177 10.83 12.48 -17.33
N ALA A 178 10.68 11.73 -16.22
CA ALA A 178 11.83 11.11 -15.57
C ALA A 178 12.29 9.85 -16.32
N PRO A 179 13.58 9.45 -16.21
CA PRO A 179 14.11 8.27 -16.90
C PRO A 179 13.33 6.98 -16.60
N GLN A 180 12.93 6.78 -15.34
CA GLN A 180 12.16 5.61 -14.90
C GLN A 180 10.68 5.65 -15.34
N GLU A 181 10.24 6.76 -15.92
CA GLU A 181 8.90 6.92 -16.49
C GLU A 181 8.84 6.54 -17.97
N GLN A 182 9.99 6.32 -18.61
CA GLN A 182 10.07 5.98 -20.04
C GLN A 182 9.72 4.52 -20.31
N ASP A 183 9.84 3.65 -19.30
CA ASP A 183 9.47 2.25 -19.44
C ASP A 183 9.08 1.59 -18.11
N ILE A 184 8.29 0.53 -18.23
CA ILE A 184 7.81 -0.32 -17.14
C ILE A 184 8.53 -1.68 -17.25
N PRO A 185 9.33 -2.08 -16.25
CA PRO A 185 9.84 -3.44 -16.18
C PRO A 185 8.66 -4.39 -15.92
N LEU A 186 8.44 -5.33 -16.84
CA LEU A 186 7.40 -6.35 -16.69
C LEU A 186 7.91 -7.54 -15.88
N VAL A 187 9.22 -7.73 -15.75
CA VAL A 187 9.84 -8.79 -14.93
C VAL A 187 11.01 -8.24 -14.13
N GLY A 188 11.40 -8.94 -13.07
CA GLY A 188 12.58 -8.60 -12.28
C GLY A 188 13.88 -8.66 -13.07
N ALA A 189 14.86 -7.87 -12.65
CA ALA A 189 16.21 -7.91 -13.20
C ALA A 189 16.79 -9.33 -13.11
N GLY A 190 17.24 -9.88 -14.24
CA GLY A 190 17.79 -11.24 -14.32
C GLY A 190 16.76 -12.37 -14.48
N ALA A 191 15.46 -12.07 -14.57
CA ALA A 191 14.44 -13.09 -14.84
C ALA A 191 14.68 -13.80 -16.19
N THR A 192 14.70 -15.14 -16.16
CA THR A 192 14.86 -15.99 -17.33
C THR A 192 13.54 -16.19 -18.10
N GLN A 193 12.42 -16.17 -17.38
CA GLN A 193 11.07 -16.18 -17.96
C GLN A 193 10.51 -14.76 -18.04
N GLY A 194 9.85 -14.44 -19.15
CA GLY A 194 9.11 -13.19 -19.30
C GLY A 194 7.62 -13.36 -19.01
N SER A 195 6.89 -12.26 -19.02
CA SER A 195 5.44 -12.22 -18.82
C SER A 195 4.68 -12.52 -20.12
N PRO A 196 3.44 -13.00 -20.05
CA PRO A 196 2.55 -13.01 -21.21
C PRO A 196 2.23 -11.58 -21.64
N GLY A 197 1.97 -11.40 -22.93
CA GLY A 197 1.43 -10.16 -23.49
C GLY A 197 1.01 -10.35 -24.94
N TYR A 198 0.32 -9.35 -25.49
CA TYR A 198 -0.30 -9.42 -26.80
C TYR A 198 0.29 -8.34 -27.71
N ALA A 199 1.02 -8.76 -28.73
CA ALA A 199 1.54 -7.84 -29.73
C ALA A 199 0.44 -7.42 -30.70
N MET A 200 0.34 -6.12 -30.95
CA MET A 200 -0.62 -5.59 -31.91
C MET A 200 0.05 -5.38 -33.27
N ARG A 201 -0.55 -5.98 -34.31
CA ARG A 201 -0.23 -5.66 -35.70
C ARG A 201 -1.11 -4.48 -36.11
N VAL A 202 -0.48 -3.33 -36.29
CA VAL A 202 -1.15 -2.05 -36.55
C VAL A 202 -1.49 -1.91 -38.04
N SER A 203 -2.68 -1.36 -38.34
CA SER A 203 -3.05 -0.90 -39.69
C SER A 203 -3.07 0.62 -39.78
N THR A 204 -3.98 1.27 -39.04
CA THR A 204 -4.20 2.73 -39.05
C THR A 204 -3.98 3.37 -37.67
N ALA A 205 -3.82 2.57 -36.61
CA ALA A 205 -3.56 3.10 -35.28
C ALA A 205 -2.17 3.76 -35.16
N THR A 206 -2.05 4.67 -34.22
CA THR A 206 -0.76 5.20 -33.77
C THR A 206 -0.24 4.33 -32.62
N VAL A 207 1.02 3.91 -32.70
CA VAL A 207 1.68 3.21 -31.59
C VAL A 207 2.05 4.22 -30.51
N MET A 208 1.75 3.89 -29.26
CA MET A 208 2.02 4.74 -28.09
C MET A 208 3.00 4.08 -27.12
N ALA A 209 3.12 2.75 -27.14
CA ALA A 209 4.13 2.02 -26.39
C ALA A 209 4.47 0.71 -27.11
N ARG A 210 5.67 0.18 -26.83
CA ARG A 210 6.23 -1.02 -27.45
C ARG A 210 6.75 -2.00 -26.40
N PHE A 211 6.74 -3.27 -26.75
CA PHE A 211 7.52 -4.28 -26.04
C PHE A 211 9.01 -4.16 -26.40
N GLU A 212 9.87 -4.87 -25.67
CA GLU A 212 11.32 -4.84 -25.89
C GLU A 212 11.78 -5.26 -27.30
N ASP A 213 10.96 -6.00 -28.04
CA ASP A 213 11.23 -6.45 -29.42
C ASP A 213 10.70 -5.46 -30.48
N GLY A 214 10.18 -4.31 -30.07
CA GLY A 214 9.66 -3.26 -30.95
C GLY A 214 8.20 -3.45 -31.38
N GLN A 215 7.56 -4.57 -31.03
CA GLN A 215 6.15 -4.81 -31.33
C GLN A 215 5.25 -3.88 -30.50
N ALA A 216 4.11 -3.46 -31.06
CA ALA A 216 3.22 -2.52 -30.41
C ALA A 216 2.53 -3.15 -29.18
N ALA A 217 2.62 -2.46 -28.03
CA ALA A 217 2.07 -2.85 -26.74
C ALA A 217 0.91 -1.94 -26.29
N LEU A 218 0.89 -0.68 -26.74
CA LEU A 218 -0.25 0.22 -26.61
C LEU A 218 -0.44 0.98 -27.92
N THR A 219 -1.68 1.10 -28.37
CA THR A 219 -2.04 1.88 -29.56
C THR A 219 -3.19 2.83 -29.28
N SER A 220 -3.33 3.87 -30.11
CA SER A 220 -4.43 4.82 -30.13
C SER A 220 -4.96 4.95 -31.56
N HIS A 221 -6.27 4.97 -31.73
CA HIS A 221 -6.93 5.15 -33.02
C HIS A 221 -8.12 6.10 -32.89
N HIS A 222 -8.23 7.04 -33.81
CA HIS A 222 -9.40 7.91 -33.92
C HIS A 222 -10.45 7.22 -34.79
N ALA A 223 -11.67 7.09 -34.28
CA ALA A 223 -12.78 6.51 -35.02
C ALA A 223 -14.04 7.36 -34.82
N GLY A 224 -14.55 7.93 -35.91
CA GLY A 224 -15.59 8.95 -35.85
C GLY A 224 -15.12 10.16 -35.03
N SER A 225 -15.89 10.53 -34.01
CA SER A 225 -15.55 11.64 -33.11
C SER A 225 -14.86 11.21 -31.81
N GLY A 226 -14.72 9.90 -31.56
CA GLY A 226 -14.12 9.36 -30.34
C GLY A 226 -12.75 8.73 -30.54
N ARG A 227 -12.33 7.96 -29.53
CA ARG A 227 -10.99 7.36 -29.47
C ARG A 227 -11.05 5.91 -28.97
N ALA A 228 -10.30 5.04 -29.63
CA ALA A 228 -10.09 3.66 -29.23
C ALA A 228 -8.60 3.43 -28.90
N TYR A 229 -8.31 2.83 -27.74
CA TYR A 229 -6.97 2.42 -27.33
C TYR A 229 -6.94 0.90 -27.17
N ALA A 230 -5.93 0.23 -27.72
CA ALA A 230 -5.74 -1.20 -27.47
C ALA A 230 -4.48 -1.41 -26.62
N MET A 231 -4.62 -2.16 -25.52
CA MET A 231 -3.57 -2.49 -24.57
C MET A 231 -3.23 -3.98 -24.65
N GLY A 232 -1.96 -4.27 -24.94
CA GLY A 232 -1.42 -5.63 -25.04
C GLY A 232 -0.97 -6.24 -23.72
N LEU A 233 -1.02 -5.49 -22.63
CA LEU A 233 -0.73 -5.95 -21.27
C LEU A 233 -2.03 -6.17 -20.50
N ASP A 234 -2.17 -7.30 -19.81
CA ASP A 234 -3.19 -7.45 -18.77
C ASP A 234 -2.80 -6.59 -17.56
N VAL A 235 -3.31 -5.35 -17.53
CA VAL A 235 -3.00 -4.37 -16.47
C VAL A 235 -3.55 -4.81 -15.11
N GLY A 236 -4.71 -5.47 -15.08
CA GLY A 236 -5.29 -5.98 -13.83
C GLY A 236 -4.42 -7.05 -13.20
N ALA A 237 -3.98 -8.03 -14.00
CA ALA A 237 -3.05 -9.07 -13.55
C ALA A 237 -1.67 -8.50 -13.20
N PHE A 238 -1.18 -7.51 -13.96
CA PHE A 238 0.07 -6.84 -13.65
C PHE A 238 0.02 -6.17 -12.27
N ILE A 239 -0.97 -5.31 -12.01
CA ILE A 239 -1.15 -4.63 -10.72
C ILE A 239 -1.31 -5.64 -9.58
N ALA A 240 -2.17 -6.66 -9.76
CA ALA A 240 -2.37 -7.69 -8.75
C ALA A 240 -1.03 -8.38 -8.43
N SER A 241 -0.30 -8.84 -9.44
CA SER A 241 0.98 -9.55 -9.23
C SER A 241 2.07 -8.70 -8.56
N THR A 242 2.18 -7.41 -8.89
CA THR A 242 3.18 -6.53 -8.24
C THR A 242 2.81 -6.25 -6.79
N GLN A 243 1.53 -5.94 -6.50
CA GLN A 243 1.02 -5.71 -5.14
C GLN A 243 1.15 -6.96 -4.23
N GLN A 244 1.25 -8.15 -4.83
CA GLN A 244 1.51 -9.40 -4.13
C GLN A 244 2.99 -9.65 -3.81
N GLY A 245 3.89 -8.72 -4.17
CA GLY A 245 5.33 -8.84 -3.97
C GLY A 245 6.00 -9.81 -4.95
N ARG A 246 5.34 -10.17 -6.07
CA ARG A 246 5.84 -11.17 -7.02
C ARG A 246 6.70 -10.60 -8.14
N ARG A 247 6.96 -9.29 -8.12
CA ARG A 247 7.81 -8.60 -9.09
C ARG A 247 8.81 -7.71 -8.37
N GLN A 248 9.82 -7.27 -9.09
CA GLN A 248 10.80 -6.31 -8.60
C GLN A 248 11.18 -5.40 -9.77
N GLY A 249 11.31 -4.11 -9.49
CA GLY A 249 11.83 -3.11 -10.42
C GLY A 249 13.33 -3.23 -10.59
N ARG A 250 13.94 -2.13 -11.05
CA ARG A 250 15.38 -2.06 -11.29
C ARG A 250 16.12 -2.03 -9.95
N GLU A 251 15.58 -1.29 -8.98
CA GLU A 251 16.02 -1.30 -7.59
C GLU A 251 14.82 -1.52 -6.66
N TYR A 252 14.98 -2.33 -5.62
CA TYR A 252 13.87 -2.64 -4.71
C TYR A 252 13.55 -1.49 -3.73
N ILE A 253 14.52 -0.66 -3.34
CA ILE A 253 14.38 0.42 -2.35
C ILE A 253 15.29 1.60 -2.69
N ASN A 254 15.08 2.75 -2.03
CA ASN A 254 15.86 3.96 -2.23
C ASN A 254 15.82 4.44 -3.70
N ALA A 255 14.75 4.11 -4.43
CA ALA A 255 14.64 4.37 -5.86
C ALA A 255 13.21 4.80 -6.24
N TYR A 256 13.12 5.53 -7.35
CA TYR A 256 11.84 5.88 -7.96
C TYR A 256 11.46 4.82 -8.99
N GLU A 257 10.51 3.94 -8.64
CA GLU A 257 10.05 2.83 -9.49
C GLU A 257 8.52 2.89 -9.68
N PRO A 258 8.02 3.80 -10.53
CA PRO A 258 6.59 4.12 -10.64
C PRO A 258 5.82 3.21 -11.62
N GLY A 259 6.22 1.96 -11.83
CA GLY A 259 5.70 1.13 -12.93
C GLY A 259 4.17 0.98 -12.96
N VAL A 260 3.56 0.68 -11.81
CA VAL A 260 2.09 0.68 -11.64
C VAL A 260 1.55 2.11 -11.73
N ASP A 261 2.21 3.06 -11.08
CA ASP A 261 1.76 4.45 -10.99
C ASP A 261 1.63 5.10 -12.39
N LEU A 262 2.49 4.75 -13.35
CA LEU A 262 2.40 5.22 -14.74
C LEU A 262 1.13 4.76 -15.44
N LEU A 263 0.76 3.48 -15.28
CA LEU A 263 -0.49 2.94 -15.85
C LEU A 263 -1.71 3.62 -15.22
N LEU A 264 -1.67 3.84 -13.91
CA LEU A 264 -2.74 4.53 -13.18
C LEU A 264 -2.86 6.01 -13.56
N ARG A 265 -1.73 6.71 -13.71
CA ARG A 265 -1.66 8.10 -14.17
C ARG A 265 -2.20 8.24 -15.58
N TRP A 266 -1.84 7.34 -16.48
CA TRP A 266 -2.36 7.27 -17.84
C TRP A 266 -3.88 7.10 -17.85
N MET A 267 -4.43 6.12 -17.11
CA MET A 267 -5.88 5.90 -17.02
C MET A 267 -6.61 7.10 -16.41
N ARG A 268 -6.05 7.72 -15.35
CA ARG A 268 -6.62 8.94 -14.76
C ARG A 268 -6.65 10.09 -15.75
N GLN A 269 -5.61 10.27 -16.55
CA GLN A 269 -5.56 11.33 -17.56
C GLN A 269 -6.59 11.08 -18.66
N LEU A 270 -6.68 9.85 -19.19
CA LEU A 270 -7.71 9.50 -20.17
C LEU A 270 -9.13 9.75 -19.64
N TYR A 271 -9.39 9.43 -18.37
CA TYR A 271 -10.69 9.69 -17.75
C TYR A 271 -11.01 11.19 -17.72
N ARG A 272 -10.04 12.02 -17.32
CA ARG A 272 -10.20 13.49 -17.31
C ARG A 272 -10.33 14.11 -18.70
N GLU A 273 -9.76 13.48 -19.72
CA GLU A 273 -9.90 13.90 -21.12
C GLU A 273 -11.25 13.47 -21.72
N ALA A 274 -11.74 12.28 -21.36
CA ALA A 274 -12.96 11.71 -21.91
C ALA A 274 -14.25 12.22 -21.26
N GLU A 275 -14.23 12.49 -19.94
CA GLU A 275 -15.39 12.99 -19.19
C GLU A 275 -15.22 14.49 -18.86
N PRO A 276 -15.96 15.40 -19.52
CA PRO A 276 -15.82 16.85 -19.33
C PRO A 276 -16.07 17.32 -17.89
N LEU A 277 -16.85 16.58 -17.11
CA LEU A 277 -17.13 16.87 -15.71
C LEU A 277 -16.36 15.96 -14.76
N ALA A 278 -15.24 15.38 -15.19
CA ALA A 278 -14.47 14.42 -14.41
C ALA A 278 -14.04 15.01 -13.05
N VAL A 279 -14.44 14.32 -11.98
CA VAL A 279 -13.95 14.56 -10.62
C VAL A 279 -13.05 13.41 -10.20
N THR A 280 -11.90 13.72 -9.61
CA THR A 280 -10.97 12.73 -9.04
C THR A 280 -10.61 13.09 -7.61
N LEU A 281 -10.32 12.08 -6.79
CA LEU A 281 -9.87 12.27 -5.40
C LEU A 281 -8.35 12.47 -5.36
N GLY A 282 -7.88 13.53 -4.71
CA GLY A 282 -6.44 13.72 -4.48
C GLY A 282 -5.86 12.64 -3.56
N THR A 283 -4.56 12.39 -3.68
CA THR A 283 -3.83 11.32 -2.96
C THR A 283 -3.04 11.83 -1.75
N VAL A 284 -3.10 13.14 -1.48
CA VAL A 284 -2.37 13.78 -0.38
C VAL A 284 -3.31 14.72 0.38
N PRO A 285 -3.35 14.70 1.73
CA PRO A 285 -4.17 15.63 2.51
C PRO A 285 -3.94 17.09 2.10
N GLN A 286 -5.00 17.89 2.14
CA GLN A 286 -4.97 19.34 1.86
C GLN A 286 -4.47 19.70 0.43
N ASP A 287 -4.52 18.74 -0.49
CA ASP A 287 -4.00 18.85 -1.86
C ASP A 287 -2.51 19.20 -1.94
N LYS A 288 -1.75 18.87 -0.90
CA LYS A 288 -0.29 19.00 -0.92
C LYS A 288 0.31 18.13 -2.01
N SER A 289 1.56 18.41 -2.38
CA SER A 289 2.19 17.73 -3.52
C SER A 289 2.71 16.33 -3.18
N LEU A 290 3.04 16.07 -1.91
CA LEU A 290 3.71 14.84 -1.46
C LEU A 290 3.28 14.48 -0.04
N SER A 291 3.08 13.18 0.22
CA SER A 291 3.00 12.64 1.59
C SER A 291 4.34 12.06 2.00
N VAL A 292 4.91 12.55 3.09
CA VAL A 292 6.12 12.00 3.73
C VAL A 292 5.70 11.34 5.04
N VAL A 293 5.87 10.02 5.11
CA VAL A 293 5.55 9.23 6.28
C VAL A 293 6.85 8.88 6.99
N LEU A 294 7.03 9.39 8.21
CA LEU A 294 8.23 9.16 9.01
C LEU A 294 8.06 7.91 9.87
N THR A 295 8.97 6.93 9.74
CA THR A 295 8.92 5.68 10.49
C THR A 295 10.30 5.26 11.01
N HIS A 296 10.30 4.60 12.16
CA HIS A 296 11.51 4.07 12.79
C HIS A 296 11.36 2.61 13.19
N ASP A 297 12.37 1.79 12.91
CA ASP A 297 12.39 0.37 13.29
C ASP A 297 13.30 0.20 14.52
N VAL A 298 12.68 -0.18 15.64
CA VAL A 298 13.31 -0.24 16.97
C VAL A 298 13.57 -1.70 17.33
N ASP A 299 14.69 -2.21 16.84
CA ASP A 299 15.02 -3.64 16.88
C ASP A 299 15.74 -4.08 18.15
N TYR A 300 16.29 -3.14 18.92
CA TYR A 300 17.05 -3.48 20.11
C TYR A 300 17.10 -2.38 21.17
N ASN A 301 17.67 -2.72 22.33
CA ASN A 301 17.67 -1.87 23.52
C ASN A 301 18.24 -0.46 23.29
N GLN A 302 19.35 -0.33 22.54
CA GLN A 302 19.91 1.00 22.27
C GLN A 302 19.01 1.80 21.32
N SER A 303 18.33 1.15 20.36
CA SER A 303 17.37 1.80 19.48
C SER A 303 16.22 2.44 20.25
N ILE A 304 15.72 1.82 21.33
CA ILE A 304 14.69 2.45 22.19
C ILE A 304 15.23 3.75 22.80
N ARG A 305 16.45 3.71 23.36
CA ARG A 305 17.08 4.88 24.00
C ARG A 305 17.34 6.00 23.01
N ASN A 306 17.94 5.68 21.87
CA ASN A 306 18.23 6.63 20.81
C ASN A 306 16.94 7.17 20.18
N GLY A 307 15.90 6.33 20.02
CA GLY A 307 14.61 6.72 19.47
C GLY A 307 14.00 7.92 20.19
N LEU A 308 14.25 8.07 21.50
CA LEU A 308 13.82 9.26 22.23
C LEU A 308 14.48 10.55 21.72
N ALA A 309 15.74 10.50 21.26
CA ALA A 309 16.40 11.65 20.65
C ALA A 309 15.80 12.00 19.29
N TYR A 310 15.42 10.99 18.49
CA TYR A 310 14.68 11.19 17.24
C TYR A 310 13.31 11.84 17.51
N ALA A 311 12.55 11.33 18.48
CA ALA A 311 11.24 11.87 18.84
C ALA A 311 11.32 13.34 19.29
N LYS A 312 12.35 13.70 20.06
CA LYS A 312 12.61 15.09 20.46
C LYS A 312 12.98 15.99 19.28
N ALA A 313 13.77 15.48 18.33
CA ALA A 313 14.10 16.23 17.12
C ALA A 313 12.87 16.44 16.22
N GLU A 314 12.00 15.43 16.11
CA GLU A 314 10.71 15.51 15.40
C GLU A 314 9.81 16.57 16.03
N ALA A 315 9.64 16.53 17.35
CA ALA A 315 8.86 17.52 18.10
C ALA A 315 9.41 18.94 17.90
N ALA A 316 10.75 19.11 17.93
CA ALA A 316 11.40 20.40 17.64
C ALA A 316 11.14 20.89 16.21
N GLN A 317 10.97 19.98 15.25
CA GLN A 317 10.57 20.29 13.87
C GLN A 317 9.04 20.32 13.69
N GLN A 318 8.25 20.16 14.75
CA GLN A 318 6.78 20.13 14.77
C GLN A 318 6.19 19.04 13.85
N VAL A 319 6.86 17.89 13.82
CA VAL A 319 6.38 16.68 13.13
C VAL A 319 6.33 15.52 14.13
N ARG A 320 5.71 14.41 13.71
CA ARG A 320 5.66 13.17 14.50
C ARG A 320 5.98 11.99 13.58
N ALA A 321 6.49 10.91 14.16
CA ALA A 321 6.81 9.68 13.45
C ALA A 321 6.17 8.45 14.12
N THR A 322 6.16 7.35 13.37
CA THR A 322 5.74 6.02 13.85
C THR A 322 6.96 5.20 14.24
N TYR A 323 6.95 4.62 15.43
CA TYR A 323 8.01 3.74 15.91
C TYR A 323 7.46 2.31 15.89
N PHE A 324 7.97 1.48 14.98
CA PHE A 324 7.76 0.04 14.95
C PHE A 324 8.69 -0.59 15.98
N ILE A 325 8.13 -1.08 17.08
CA ILE A 325 8.91 -1.53 18.23
C ILE A 325 8.84 -3.04 18.36
N GLN A 326 10.00 -3.69 18.43
CA GLN A 326 10.09 -5.11 18.69
C GLN A 326 9.86 -5.36 20.19
N THR A 327 9.05 -6.36 20.49
CA THR A 327 8.70 -6.74 21.87
C THR A 327 9.52 -7.92 22.39
N LYS A 328 10.85 -7.90 22.16
CA LYS A 328 11.72 -9.05 22.46
C LYS A 328 11.85 -9.31 23.95
N TYR A 329 11.28 -10.42 24.41
CA TYR A 329 11.42 -10.92 25.78
C TYR A 329 12.10 -12.29 25.85
N VAL A 330 12.56 -12.84 24.72
CA VAL A 330 13.36 -14.07 24.67
C VAL A 330 14.79 -13.72 24.25
N ARG A 331 15.76 -14.09 25.08
CA ARG A 331 17.18 -14.04 24.78
C ARG A 331 17.53 -15.25 23.90
N ASP A 332 18.06 -14.99 22.71
CA ASP A 332 18.39 -16.03 21.74
C ASP A 332 19.57 -15.60 20.83
N TRP A 333 19.67 -16.17 19.63
CA TRP A 333 20.75 -15.88 18.68
C TRP A 333 20.76 -14.44 18.16
N VAL A 334 19.58 -13.81 18.03
CA VAL A 334 19.47 -12.46 17.42
C VAL A 334 19.94 -11.39 18.41
N ASP A 335 19.40 -11.42 19.62
CA ASP A 335 19.72 -10.41 20.64
C ASP A 335 19.30 -10.85 22.07
N GLN A 336 19.65 -10.02 23.05
CA GLN A 336 19.14 -10.07 24.41
C GLN A 336 17.65 -9.74 24.47
N ALA A 337 16.97 -10.24 25.50
CA ALA A 337 15.66 -9.74 25.87
C ALA A 337 15.77 -8.29 26.37
N PHE A 338 15.03 -7.36 25.77
CA PHE A 338 15.06 -5.94 26.14
C PHE A 338 13.68 -5.36 26.46
N PHE A 339 12.59 -6.07 26.13
CA PHE A 339 11.23 -5.65 26.44
C PHE A 339 10.82 -6.00 27.88
N GLY A 340 11.62 -5.53 28.84
CA GLY A 340 11.33 -5.58 30.28
C GLY A 340 10.89 -4.21 30.81
N ALA A 341 11.17 -3.95 32.09
CA ALA A 341 10.79 -2.68 32.73
C ALA A 341 11.36 -1.45 31.99
N ASP A 342 12.64 -1.50 31.59
CA ASP A 342 13.29 -0.41 30.86
C ASP A 342 12.71 -0.22 29.46
N GLY A 343 12.45 -1.32 28.73
CA GLY A 343 11.80 -1.27 27.42
C GLY A 343 10.41 -0.63 27.50
N ILE A 344 9.61 -1.04 28.49
CA ILE A 344 8.29 -0.45 28.76
C ILE A 344 8.41 1.05 29.10
N ALA A 345 9.36 1.44 29.94
CA ALA A 345 9.60 2.83 30.27
C ALA A 345 10.02 3.66 29.05
N GLY A 346 10.84 3.09 28.17
CA GLY A 346 11.24 3.71 26.91
C GLY A 346 10.06 3.91 25.94
N VAL A 347 9.19 2.91 25.78
CA VAL A 347 7.96 3.05 24.98
C VAL A 347 7.05 4.14 25.54
N ARG A 348 6.91 4.24 26.87
CA ARG A 348 6.15 5.32 27.52
C ARG A 348 6.76 6.69 27.26
N ALA A 349 8.09 6.78 27.31
CA ALA A 349 8.79 8.02 27.02
C ALA A 349 8.56 8.46 25.56
N LEU A 350 8.65 7.54 24.60
CA LEU A 350 8.31 7.81 23.20
C LEU A 350 6.86 8.31 23.05
N GLN A 351 5.90 7.62 23.67
CA GLN A 351 4.50 8.05 23.66
C GLN A 351 4.33 9.45 24.27
N GLY A 352 5.08 9.76 25.34
CA GLY A 352 5.08 11.08 26.00
C GLY A 352 5.59 12.23 25.11
N GLU A 353 6.52 11.94 24.18
CA GLU A 353 6.98 12.90 23.15
C GLU A 353 6.03 12.97 21.93
N GLY A 354 4.93 12.21 21.94
CA GLY A 354 3.92 12.22 20.87
C GLY A 354 4.18 11.22 19.74
N ALA A 355 5.12 10.29 19.89
CA ALA A 355 5.37 9.22 18.93
C ALA A 355 4.14 8.31 18.76
N GLU A 356 3.88 7.88 17.52
CA GLU A 356 2.96 6.77 17.29
C GLU A 356 3.65 5.44 17.56
N ILE A 357 3.01 4.55 18.32
CA ILE A 357 3.54 3.22 18.66
C ILE A 357 2.94 2.16 17.75
N ALA A 358 3.81 1.45 17.02
CA ALA A 358 3.46 0.37 16.09
C ALA A 358 4.28 -0.90 16.38
N SER A 359 3.86 -2.02 15.80
CA SER A 359 4.39 -3.34 16.15
C SER A 359 5.48 -3.82 15.19
N HIS A 360 6.60 -4.26 15.74
CA HIS A 360 7.72 -4.85 14.99
C HIS A 360 8.00 -6.31 15.36
N SER A 361 6.94 -7.09 15.56
CA SER A 361 6.98 -8.50 15.98
C SER A 361 7.58 -8.73 17.38
N VAL A 362 7.64 -9.99 17.81
CA VAL A 362 8.28 -10.44 19.06
C VAL A 362 9.72 -10.85 18.78
N SER A 363 9.92 -11.79 17.84
CA SER A 363 11.22 -12.46 17.64
C SER A 363 12.17 -11.72 16.70
N HIS A 364 11.64 -10.88 15.79
CA HIS A 364 12.41 -10.30 14.67
C HIS A 364 13.14 -11.41 13.88
N SER A 365 12.40 -12.49 13.58
CA SER A 365 12.95 -13.68 12.92
C SER A 365 13.28 -13.40 11.44
N PRO A 366 14.49 -13.75 10.97
CA PRO A 366 14.83 -13.70 9.54
C PRO A 366 14.09 -14.73 8.67
N VAL A 367 13.31 -15.64 9.28
CA VAL A 367 12.50 -16.64 8.57
C VAL A 367 11.01 -16.49 8.87
N PHE A 368 10.58 -15.29 9.26
CA PHE A 368 9.17 -14.98 9.54
C PHE A 368 8.25 -15.34 8.36
N SER A 369 8.69 -15.18 7.10
CA SER A 369 7.93 -15.60 5.90
C SER A 369 7.57 -17.10 5.85
N LYS A 370 8.25 -17.93 6.66
CA LYS A 370 8.04 -19.38 6.74
C LYS A 370 7.20 -19.81 7.93
N PHE A 371 6.79 -18.86 8.80
CA PHE A 371 6.05 -19.21 10.00
C PHE A 371 4.68 -19.78 9.64
N PRO A 372 4.24 -20.84 10.34
CA PRO A 372 2.86 -21.30 10.24
C PRO A 372 1.92 -20.24 10.85
N MET A 373 0.64 -20.29 10.46
CA MET A 373 -0.38 -19.33 10.93
C MET A 373 -0.48 -19.25 12.46
N GLY A 374 -0.41 -20.41 13.14
CA GLY A 374 -0.72 -20.51 14.56
C GLY A 374 -2.19 -20.83 14.82
N THR A 375 -2.50 -21.10 16.09
CA THR A 375 -3.83 -21.44 16.60
C THR A 375 -4.69 -20.20 16.87
N GLY A 376 -4.05 -19.04 17.04
CA GLY A 376 -4.69 -17.82 17.50
C GLY A 376 -4.91 -17.76 19.01
N SER A 377 -4.50 -18.77 19.77
CA SER A 377 -4.64 -18.84 21.23
C SER A 377 -3.35 -18.53 21.98
N GLU A 378 -2.28 -18.18 21.27
CA GLU A 378 -0.96 -17.92 21.83
C GLU A 378 -0.96 -16.68 22.71
N GLN A 379 -0.21 -16.73 23.82
CA GLN A 379 -0.19 -15.68 24.85
C GLN A 379 1.20 -15.51 25.45
N TYR A 380 1.53 -14.28 25.82
CA TYR A 380 2.60 -13.98 26.76
C TYR A 380 2.28 -14.54 28.16
N PRO A 381 3.26 -15.09 28.90
CA PRO A 381 4.64 -15.36 28.48
C PRO A 381 4.84 -16.78 27.90
N THR A 382 3.77 -17.53 27.67
CA THR A 382 3.85 -18.94 27.20
C THR A 382 4.35 -19.10 25.77
N TYR A 383 4.02 -18.14 24.90
CA TYR A 383 4.65 -18.03 23.59
C TYR A 383 6.09 -17.60 23.79
N ALA A 384 7.05 -18.39 23.30
CA ALA A 384 8.48 -18.09 23.44
C ALA A 384 9.20 -18.58 22.18
N PRO A 385 9.18 -17.79 21.10
CA PRO A 385 9.90 -18.13 19.87
C PRO A 385 11.41 -18.01 20.11
N PHE A 386 12.18 -19.00 19.65
CA PHE A 386 13.65 -19.02 19.77
C PHE A 386 14.30 -18.96 18.40
N VAL A 387 14.92 -17.83 18.07
CA VAL A 387 15.75 -17.75 16.86
C VAL A 387 17.06 -18.49 17.12
N ARG A 388 17.35 -19.51 16.30
CA ARG A 388 18.54 -20.37 16.43
C ARG A 388 19.66 -19.93 15.49
N SER A 389 19.28 -19.49 14.29
CA SER A 389 20.18 -18.98 13.26
C SER A 389 19.41 -18.07 12.29
N ARG A 390 20.10 -17.58 11.27
CA ARG A 390 19.49 -16.84 10.16
C ARG A 390 18.48 -17.67 9.36
N GLU A 391 18.55 -19.00 9.43
CA GLU A 391 17.73 -19.93 8.66
C GLU A 391 16.68 -20.66 9.51
N GLN A 392 16.72 -20.52 10.84
CA GLN A 392 15.91 -21.32 11.76
C GLN A 392 15.36 -20.51 12.94
N THR A 393 14.06 -20.63 13.16
CA THR A 393 13.37 -20.18 14.38
C THR A 393 12.42 -21.26 14.86
N GLU A 394 12.50 -21.60 16.13
CA GLU A 394 11.66 -22.60 16.79
C GLU A 394 10.47 -21.94 17.50
N GLY A 395 9.31 -22.58 17.46
CA GLY A 395 8.12 -22.13 18.21
C GLY A 395 7.46 -20.85 17.67
N GLY A 396 7.94 -20.29 16.56
CA GLY A 396 7.36 -19.10 15.93
C GLY A 396 6.06 -19.38 15.19
N THR A 397 5.06 -18.50 15.34
CA THR A 397 3.82 -18.53 14.53
C THR A 397 3.35 -17.11 14.20
N LEU A 398 2.69 -16.92 13.06
CA LEU A 398 2.25 -15.59 12.60
C LEU A 398 1.33 -14.89 13.59
N LEU A 399 0.25 -15.56 14.00
CA LEU A 399 -0.74 -14.97 14.91
C LEU A 399 -0.11 -14.61 16.26
N ALA A 400 0.85 -15.39 16.73
CA ALA A 400 1.52 -15.12 18.00
C ALA A 400 2.47 -13.91 17.92
N GLU A 401 3.32 -13.83 16.89
CA GLU A 401 4.18 -12.66 16.63
C GLU A 401 3.37 -11.36 16.57
N LEU A 402 2.18 -11.42 15.97
CA LEU A 402 1.28 -10.28 15.82
C LEU A 402 0.56 -9.93 17.14
N ARG A 403 -0.13 -10.90 17.75
CA ARG A 403 -1.04 -10.65 18.87
C ARG A 403 -0.31 -10.40 20.18
N VAL A 404 0.79 -11.12 20.42
CA VAL A 404 1.59 -10.95 21.63
C VAL A 404 2.31 -9.60 21.59
N SER A 405 2.92 -9.23 20.45
CA SER A 405 3.56 -7.93 20.29
C SER A 405 2.56 -6.78 20.50
N ARG A 406 1.37 -6.87 19.90
CA ARG A 406 0.31 -5.87 20.08
C ARG A 406 -0.06 -5.69 21.55
N PHE A 407 -0.31 -6.80 22.24
CA PHE A 407 -0.69 -6.80 23.65
C PHE A 407 0.37 -6.15 24.54
N LEU A 408 1.65 -6.51 24.34
CA LEU A 408 2.77 -5.96 25.11
C LEU A 408 2.93 -4.45 24.86
N LEU A 409 2.77 -3.98 23.62
CA LEU A 409 2.84 -2.57 23.29
C LEU A 409 1.65 -1.78 23.85
N GLN A 410 0.44 -2.33 23.84
CA GLN A 410 -0.74 -1.70 24.45
C GLN A 410 -0.60 -1.60 25.98
N HIS A 411 0.02 -2.59 26.61
CA HIS A 411 0.38 -2.52 28.02
C HIS A 411 1.44 -1.43 28.30
N ALA A 412 2.44 -1.33 27.42
CA ALA A 412 3.51 -0.34 27.57
C ALA A 412 3.01 1.09 27.32
N ALA A 413 2.19 1.29 26.29
CA ALA A 413 1.61 2.57 25.88
C ALA A 413 0.06 2.55 26.00
N PRO A 414 -0.50 2.74 27.22
CA PRO A 414 -1.94 2.77 27.42
C PRO A 414 -2.64 3.77 26.48
N GLY A 415 -3.77 3.35 25.92
CA GLY A 415 -4.54 4.16 24.97
C GLY A 415 -4.04 4.12 23.52
N SER A 416 -2.87 3.53 23.24
CA SER A 416 -2.45 3.27 21.86
C SER A 416 -3.25 2.11 21.26
N ALA A 417 -3.81 2.30 20.07
CA ALA A 417 -4.55 1.25 19.36
C ALA A 417 -3.64 0.17 18.75
N VAL A 418 -2.37 0.53 18.46
CA VAL A 418 -1.35 -0.31 17.81
C VAL A 418 -1.94 -0.99 16.57
N GLU A 419 -2.23 -0.18 15.54
CA GLU A 419 -2.94 -0.62 14.32
C GLU A 419 -2.01 -0.95 13.14
N ALA A 420 -0.73 -0.59 13.24
CA ALA A 420 0.27 -0.78 12.20
C ALA A 420 1.29 -1.86 12.55
N PHE A 421 1.71 -2.63 11.54
CA PHE A 421 2.71 -3.67 11.66
C PHE A 421 3.77 -3.57 10.56
N ARG A 422 5.02 -3.84 10.93
CA ARG A 422 6.14 -4.08 10.02
C ARG A 422 6.91 -5.30 10.56
N PRO A 423 7.21 -6.32 9.74
CA PRO A 423 8.01 -7.45 10.18
C PRO A 423 9.50 -7.11 10.16
N GLY A 424 10.26 -7.78 11.03
CA GLY A 424 11.72 -7.75 10.95
C GLY A 424 12.23 -8.29 9.61
N TYR A 425 13.37 -7.78 9.15
CA TYR A 425 13.96 -8.12 7.84
C TYR A 425 13.04 -7.89 6.63
N LEU A 426 11.91 -7.19 6.80
CA LEU A 426 10.87 -7.06 5.79
C LEU A 426 10.41 -8.41 5.23
N GLU A 427 10.37 -9.44 6.06
CA GLU A 427 9.85 -10.76 5.68
C GLU A 427 8.32 -10.73 5.69
N TYR A 428 7.64 -10.99 4.57
CA TYR A 428 6.18 -10.93 4.48
C TYR A 428 5.60 -12.26 3.96
N PRO A 429 5.12 -13.17 4.84
CA PRO A 429 4.43 -14.37 4.41
C PRO A 429 3.20 -14.04 3.55
N PHE A 430 2.85 -14.92 2.61
CA PHE A 430 1.65 -14.76 1.80
C PHE A 430 0.38 -14.63 2.65
N SER A 431 0.34 -15.34 3.78
CA SER A 431 -0.78 -15.33 4.72
C SER A 431 -0.77 -14.20 5.76
N LEU A 432 0.18 -13.27 5.68
CA LEU A 432 0.24 -12.11 6.56
C LEU A 432 -1.04 -11.24 6.53
N PRO A 433 -1.68 -10.95 5.38
CA PRO A 433 -2.85 -10.07 5.34
C PRO A 433 -4.00 -10.52 6.24
N GLU A 434 -4.38 -11.80 6.18
CA GLU A 434 -5.44 -12.33 7.02
C GLU A 434 -5.02 -12.49 8.49
N ALA A 435 -3.72 -12.71 8.77
CA ALA A 435 -3.20 -12.72 10.13
C ALA A 435 -3.27 -11.32 10.77
N LEU A 436 -2.98 -10.27 9.99
CA LEU A 436 -3.13 -8.87 10.41
C LEU A 436 -4.58 -8.54 10.75
N GLN A 437 -5.52 -8.91 9.86
CA GLN A 437 -6.94 -8.73 10.12
C GLN A 437 -7.40 -9.50 11.38
N ALA A 438 -6.99 -10.77 11.53
CA ALA A 438 -7.32 -11.60 12.69
C ALA A 438 -6.84 -11.02 14.03
N THR A 439 -5.81 -10.19 14.00
CA THR A 439 -5.18 -9.58 15.18
C THR A 439 -5.47 -8.07 15.31
N SER A 440 -6.41 -7.57 14.50
CA SER A 440 -6.89 -6.19 14.43
C SER A 440 -5.86 -5.14 14.04
N TYR A 441 -4.82 -5.53 13.30
CA TYR A 441 -4.03 -4.56 12.54
C TYR A 441 -4.80 -4.15 11.29
N ARG A 442 -4.66 -2.88 10.91
CA ARG A 442 -5.29 -2.29 9.73
C ARG A 442 -4.26 -1.81 8.71
N TYR A 443 -3.01 -1.65 9.13
CA TYR A 443 -1.97 -1.06 8.29
C TYR A 443 -0.71 -1.94 8.30
N SER A 444 -0.15 -2.15 7.12
CA SER A 444 1.09 -2.88 6.88
C SER A 444 2.09 -1.96 6.20
N SER A 445 3.36 -2.03 6.59
CA SER A 445 4.46 -1.39 5.86
C SER A 445 5.61 -2.38 5.75
N SER A 446 5.35 -3.48 5.06
CA SER A 446 6.19 -4.67 5.01
C SER A 446 6.94 -4.85 3.69
N VAL A 447 6.53 -4.13 2.63
CA VAL A 447 7.12 -4.26 1.30
C VAL A 447 7.78 -2.95 0.86
N ALA A 448 8.81 -3.05 0.03
CA ALA A 448 9.46 -1.89 -0.57
C ALA A 448 8.74 -1.45 -1.86
N SER A 449 8.73 -0.14 -2.14
CA SER A 449 8.07 0.44 -3.31
C SER A 449 8.60 -0.11 -4.63
N GLY A 450 9.89 -0.42 -4.70
CA GLY A 450 10.52 -1.03 -5.87
C GLY A 450 10.17 -2.51 -6.07
N ILE A 451 9.59 -3.20 -5.08
CA ILE A 451 9.03 -4.55 -5.26
C ILE A 451 7.65 -4.43 -5.90
N VAL A 452 6.81 -3.53 -5.38
CA VAL A 452 5.42 -3.39 -5.84
C VAL A 452 5.23 -2.43 -7.02
N LEU A 453 6.32 -1.77 -7.45
CA LEU A 453 6.36 -0.78 -8.53
C LEU A 453 5.38 0.38 -8.33
N SER A 454 5.14 0.75 -7.07
CA SER A 454 4.17 1.78 -6.72
C SER A 454 4.62 2.54 -5.48
N HIS A 455 4.40 3.85 -5.51
CA HIS A 455 4.50 4.74 -4.36
C HIS A 455 3.12 5.24 -3.92
N LEU A 456 2.06 4.48 -4.19
CA LEU A 456 0.72 4.71 -3.68
C LEU A 456 0.33 3.57 -2.73
N PRO A 457 -0.35 3.86 -1.61
CA PRO A 457 -0.93 2.80 -0.79
C PRO A 457 -2.01 2.02 -1.54
N PHE A 458 -2.17 0.75 -1.16
CA PHE A 458 -3.16 -0.14 -1.76
C PHE A 458 -3.74 -1.13 -0.74
N GLN A 459 -4.94 -1.61 -1.01
CA GLN A 459 -5.61 -2.60 -0.18
C GLN A 459 -5.04 -4.00 -0.43
N LEU A 460 -4.83 -4.78 0.63
CA LEU A 460 -4.38 -6.17 0.54
C LEU A 460 -5.54 -7.14 0.27
N SER A 461 -5.18 -8.32 -0.23
CA SER A 461 -6.07 -9.47 -0.36
C SER A 461 -5.56 -10.65 0.46
N HIS A 462 -6.48 -11.51 0.88
CA HIS A 462 -6.19 -12.77 1.56
C HIS A 462 -5.15 -13.57 0.76
N HIS A 463 -4.16 -14.15 1.45
CA HIS A 463 -3.05 -14.86 0.81
C HIS A 463 -2.25 -14.08 -0.26
N ARG A 464 -2.52 -12.77 -0.45
CA ARG A 464 -2.04 -12.00 -1.60
C ARG A 464 -2.36 -12.74 -2.92
N ASP A 465 -3.63 -13.11 -3.10
CA ASP A 465 -4.11 -13.78 -4.32
C ASP A 465 -4.82 -12.84 -5.31
N GLY A 466 -5.21 -11.64 -4.87
CA GLY A 466 -5.93 -10.66 -5.68
C GLY A 466 -7.42 -10.95 -5.86
N GLN A 467 -8.03 -11.81 -5.03
CA GLN A 467 -9.43 -12.23 -5.16
C GLN A 467 -10.30 -11.80 -3.97
N ALA A 468 -9.81 -11.98 -2.74
CA ALA A 468 -10.57 -11.69 -1.53
C ALA A 468 -9.97 -10.48 -0.77
N PRO A 469 -10.54 -9.26 -0.86
CA PRO A 469 -10.06 -8.12 -0.10
C PRO A 469 -10.02 -8.40 1.40
N VAL A 470 -8.98 -7.89 2.08
CA VAL A 470 -8.98 -7.73 3.54
C VAL A 470 -8.94 -6.24 3.87
N PRO A 471 -9.50 -5.78 5.00
CA PRO A 471 -9.49 -4.38 5.42
C PRO A 471 -8.12 -4.01 6.01
N VAL A 472 -7.04 -4.27 5.25
CA VAL A 472 -5.66 -3.97 5.58
C VAL A 472 -5.02 -3.26 4.40
N TRP A 473 -4.38 -2.12 4.63
CA TRP A 473 -3.70 -1.34 3.60
C TRP A 473 -2.20 -1.42 3.75
N GLU A 474 -1.52 -1.61 2.62
CA GLU A 474 -0.06 -1.64 2.51
C GLU A 474 0.46 -0.24 2.17
N PHE A 475 1.51 0.17 2.88
CA PHE A 475 2.23 1.42 2.70
C PHE A 475 3.68 1.11 2.35
N PRO A 476 4.01 1.02 1.04
CA PRO A 476 5.33 0.59 0.61
C PRO A 476 6.43 1.54 1.06
N ILE A 477 7.54 0.97 1.52
CA ILE A 477 8.72 1.71 1.99
C ILE A 477 9.43 2.30 0.76
N THR A 478 9.70 3.61 0.77
CA THR A 478 10.39 4.29 -0.34
C THR A 478 11.87 4.47 -0.04
N LEU A 479 12.20 4.89 1.19
CA LEU A 479 13.55 5.16 1.64
C LEU A 479 13.89 4.32 2.88
N GLU A 480 15.10 3.79 2.94
CA GLU A 480 15.67 3.09 4.11
C GLU A 480 17.18 3.35 4.24
N ASP A 481 17.75 2.96 5.37
CA ASP A 481 19.04 3.42 5.86
C ASP A 481 20.16 2.36 5.90
N GLU A 482 19.90 1.10 5.53
CA GLU A 482 20.89 0.02 5.53
C GLU A 482 21.69 -0.04 4.24
N ARG A 483 21.09 0.24 3.06
CA ARG A 483 21.77 0.12 1.75
C ARG A 483 22.78 1.22 1.49
N VAL A 484 22.52 2.44 1.94
CA VAL A 484 23.33 3.63 1.59
C VAL A 484 23.68 4.39 2.86
N ARG A 485 24.97 4.42 3.20
CA ARG A 485 25.54 5.13 4.34
C ARG A 485 26.79 5.91 3.91
N PRO A 486 27.08 7.09 4.50
CA PRO A 486 26.25 7.84 5.44
C PRO A 486 24.99 8.43 4.79
N MET A 487 23.86 8.43 5.48
CA MET A 487 22.59 8.89 4.89
C MET A 487 22.62 10.38 4.54
N ASP A 488 23.13 11.21 5.44
CA ASP A 488 23.10 12.68 5.35
C ASP A 488 23.83 13.24 4.13
N THR A 489 24.86 12.54 3.67
CA THR A 489 25.71 12.98 2.56
C THR A 489 25.53 12.13 1.30
N ALA A 490 25.40 10.80 1.42
CA ALA A 490 25.29 9.91 0.27
C ALA A 490 23.85 9.68 -0.20
N LEU A 491 22.90 9.50 0.72
CA LEU A 491 21.50 9.23 0.37
C LEU A 491 20.69 10.51 0.17
N LEU A 492 20.96 11.58 0.92
CA LEU A 492 20.15 12.81 0.89
C LEU A 492 19.92 13.40 -0.51
N PRO A 493 20.91 13.56 -1.39
CA PRO A 493 20.66 14.10 -2.74
C PRO A 493 19.67 13.25 -3.53
N ARG A 494 19.82 11.92 -3.45
CA ARG A 494 18.94 10.95 -4.12
C ARG A 494 17.53 10.94 -3.51
N ALA A 495 17.42 11.03 -2.19
CA ALA A 495 16.14 11.10 -1.49
C ALA A 495 15.33 12.35 -1.89
N LEU A 496 16.01 13.50 -2.05
CA LEU A 496 15.37 14.73 -2.50
C LEU A 496 14.89 14.65 -3.96
N GLU A 497 15.67 14.01 -4.84
CA GLU A 497 15.25 13.76 -6.22
C GLU A 497 14.02 12.84 -6.30
N ILE A 498 14.00 11.76 -5.51
CA ILE A 498 12.84 10.87 -5.43
C ILE A 498 11.61 11.64 -4.93
N ALA A 499 11.74 12.40 -3.85
CA ALA A 499 10.66 13.22 -3.31
C ALA A 499 10.11 14.22 -4.35
N GLN A 500 10.99 14.86 -5.12
CA GLN A 500 10.58 15.77 -6.20
C GLN A 500 9.76 15.04 -7.27
N ARG A 501 10.18 13.86 -7.70
CA ARG A 501 9.46 13.06 -8.72
C ARG A 501 8.10 12.59 -8.22
N LEU A 502 8.04 12.15 -6.96
CA LEU A 502 6.78 11.79 -6.30
C LEU A 502 5.83 12.99 -6.19
N SER A 503 6.38 14.19 -5.93
CA SER A 503 5.59 15.42 -5.81
C SER A 503 4.83 15.79 -7.10
N ALA A 504 5.30 15.31 -8.25
CA ALA A 504 4.72 15.63 -9.56
C ALA A 504 3.32 15.05 -9.76
N TYR A 505 2.94 14.00 -9.02
CA TYR A 505 1.64 13.34 -9.18
C TYR A 505 0.90 13.04 -7.87
N GLY A 506 1.48 13.39 -6.70
CA GLY A 506 0.88 13.12 -5.40
C GLY A 506 1.27 11.76 -4.82
N GLY A 507 2.51 11.30 -5.05
CA GLY A 507 3.00 10.04 -4.49
C GLY A 507 3.24 10.08 -2.98
N MET A 508 3.61 8.93 -2.41
CA MET A 508 3.98 8.77 -1.01
C MET A 508 5.47 8.39 -0.86
N CYS A 509 6.13 9.02 0.11
CA CYS A 509 7.47 8.68 0.55
C CYS A 509 7.44 8.17 1.99
N VAL A 510 7.47 6.85 2.19
CA VAL A 510 7.69 6.25 3.51
C VAL A 510 9.19 6.17 3.75
N LEU A 511 9.66 6.82 4.81
CA LEU A 511 11.03 6.79 5.28
C LEU A 511 11.15 5.83 6.47
N LEU A 512 12.05 4.85 6.37
CA LEU A 512 12.43 3.92 7.43
C LEU A 512 13.84 4.29 7.93
N ILE A 513 13.97 4.53 9.23
CA ILE A 513 15.26 4.70 9.91
C ILE A 513 15.35 3.76 11.10
N HIS A 514 16.42 2.98 11.21
CA HIS A 514 16.80 2.30 12.43
C HIS A 514 17.54 3.31 13.33
N PRO A 515 17.04 3.67 14.52
CA PRO A 515 17.68 4.61 15.43
C PRO A 515 18.84 3.94 16.19
N ASN A 516 19.66 3.15 15.52
CA ASN A 516 20.81 2.46 16.10
C ASN A 516 22.01 3.41 16.32
N VAL A 517 22.04 4.54 15.61
CA VAL A 517 23.02 5.62 15.74
C VAL A 517 22.34 7.00 15.72
N MET A 518 23.04 8.04 16.17
CA MET A 518 22.56 9.43 16.20
C MET A 518 23.38 10.39 15.33
N ASP A 519 24.36 9.88 14.59
CA ASP A 519 25.25 10.67 13.74
C ASP A 519 24.63 10.98 12.38
N ASP A 520 24.84 10.15 11.37
CA ASP A 520 24.45 10.44 10.00
C ASP A 520 22.93 10.37 9.78
N LYS A 521 22.27 9.42 10.45
CA LYS A 521 20.83 9.16 10.30
C LYS A 521 19.96 10.28 10.88
N LEU A 522 20.29 10.78 12.07
CA LEU A 522 19.54 11.89 12.69
C LEU A 522 19.75 13.20 11.94
N ARG A 523 20.98 13.48 11.46
CA ARG A 523 21.27 14.65 10.61
C ARG A 523 20.57 14.56 9.26
N PHE A 524 20.48 13.37 8.67
CA PHE A 524 19.70 13.11 7.48
C PHE A 524 18.23 13.46 7.71
N GLN A 525 17.59 12.89 8.74
CA GLN A 525 16.18 13.15 9.04
C GLN A 525 15.93 14.64 9.21
N HIS A 526 16.75 15.32 10.02
CA HIS A 526 16.62 16.75 10.25
C HIS A 526 16.65 17.55 8.93
N SER A 527 17.64 17.27 8.07
CA SER A 527 17.81 17.95 6.79
C SER A 527 16.67 17.62 5.81
N PHE A 528 16.29 16.35 5.71
CA PHE A 528 15.22 15.89 4.83
C PHE A 528 13.88 16.49 5.23
N VAL A 529 13.50 16.44 6.52
CA VAL A 529 12.27 17.05 7.04
C VAL A 529 12.23 18.54 6.77
N ALA A 530 13.34 19.27 7.00
CA ALA A 530 13.41 20.70 6.70
C ALA A 530 13.10 20.99 5.22
N ARG A 531 13.75 20.27 4.28
CA ARG A 531 13.49 20.43 2.84
C ARG A 531 12.07 20.04 2.44
N MET A 532 11.49 19.01 3.06
CA MET A 532 10.10 18.60 2.78
C MET A 532 9.08 19.62 3.29
N LYS A 533 9.34 20.26 4.44
CA LYS A 533 8.51 21.38 4.93
C LYS A 533 8.57 22.57 3.97
N GLU A 534 9.77 22.93 3.52
CA GLU A 534 9.97 24.01 2.52
C GLU A 534 9.23 23.70 1.21
N ALA A 535 9.22 22.45 0.77
CA ALA A 535 8.50 21.99 -0.42
C ALA A 535 6.97 21.88 -0.22
N GLY A 536 6.45 22.18 0.97
CA GLY A 536 5.02 22.17 1.27
C GLY A 536 4.41 20.77 1.43
N ALA A 537 5.23 19.72 1.63
CA ALA A 537 4.77 18.36 1.81
C ALA A 537 3.86 18.18 3.04
N TRP A 538 3.03 17.14 3.03
CA TRP A 538 2.41 16.62 4.24
C TRP A 538 3.43 15.72 4.93
N ILE A 539 3.66 15.90 6.24
CA ILE A 539 4.65 15.12 6.99
C ILE A 539 4.00 14.63 8.27
N GLY A 540 4.04 13.33 8.53
CA GLY A 540 3.44 12.78 9.74
C GLY A 540 3.66 11.29 9.95
N PRO A 541 3.04 10.74 11.00
CA PRO A 541 3.12 9.33 11.33
C PRO A 541 2.22 8.51 10.39
N LEU A 542 2.58 7.24 10.20
CA LEU A 542 1.92 6.29 9.32
C LEU A 542 0.43 6.13 9.63
N GLY A 543 0.02 5.94 10.87
CA GLY A 543 -1.39 5.71 11.17
C GLY A 543 -2.25 6.95 10.97
N GLU A 544 -1.70 8.17 11.07
CA GLU A 544 -2.44 9.38 10.70
C GLU A 544 -2.71 9.41 9.19
N PHE A 545 -1.67 9.18 8.38
CA PHE A 545 -1.84 9.08 6.94
C PHE A 545 -2.75 7.92 6.55
N ALA A 546 -2.62 6.77 7.22
CA ALA A 546 -3.32 5.55 6.87
C ALA A 546 -4.81 5.62 7.19
N ARG A 547 -5.20 6.21 8.33
CA ARG A 547 -6.62 6.48 8.64
C ARG A 547 -7.24 7.44 7.63
N TRP A 548 -6.50 8.48 7.23
CA TRP A 548 -6.95 9.38 6.17
C TRP A 548 -7.10 8.64 4.82
N TRP A 549 -6.11 7.83 4.46
CA TRP A 549 -6.10 7.06 3.21
C TRP A 549 -7.26 6.08 3.14
N GLU A 550 -7.49 5.32 4.20
CA GLU A 550 -8.58 4.37 4.29
C GLU A 550 -9.95 5.06 4.19
N ALA A 551 -10.15 6.18 4.89
CA ALA A 551 -11.37 6.95 4.77
C ALA A 551 -11.57 7.45 3.34
N ARG A 552 -10.50 7.93 2.69
CA ARG A 552 -10.48 8.37 1.29
C ARG A 552 -10.78 7.22 0.31
N ASP A 553 -10.23 6.03 0.53
CA ASP A 553 -10.44 4.84 -0.32
C ASP A 553 -11.92 4.40 -0.37
N GLY A 554 -12.65 4.65 0.72
CA GLY A 554 -14.08 4.37 0.82
C GLY A 554 -15.00 5.40 0.16
N ILE A 555 -14.48 6.53 -0.33
CA ILE A 555 -15.30 7.63 -0.88
C ILE A 555 -15.83 7.28 -2.25
N GLN A 556 -17.10 7.62 -2.47
CA GLN A 556 -17.72 7.60 -3.77
C GLN A 556 -17.98 9.03 -4.25
N ALA A 557 -17.65 9.33 -5.50
CA ALA A 557 -17.90 10.63 -6.12
C ALA A 557 -18.67 10.46 -7.44
N ASP A 558 -19.74 11.23 -7.59
CA ASP A 558 -20.58 11.31 -8.78
C ASP A 558 -20.76 12.77 -9.20
N VAL A 559 -21.04 13.03 -10.47
CA VAL A 559 -21.50 14.34 -10.93
C VAL A 559 -22.88 14.21 -11.53
N GLN A 560 -23.80 15.05 -11.06
CA GLN A 560 -25.15 15.18 -11.61
C GLN A 560 -25.32 16.56 -12.23
N VAL A 561 -26.01 16.65 -13.36
CA VAL A 561 -26.38 17.92 -13.97
C VAL A 561 -27.88 18.09 -13.81
N ALA A 562 -28.29 19.17 -13.15
CA ALA A 562 -29.69 19.54 -12.99
C ALA A 562 -29.84 20.99 -13.42
N ASP A 563 -30.83 21.29 -14.27
CA ASP A 563 -31.11 22.64 -14.77
C ASP A 563 -29.85 23.33 -15.36
N GLY A 564 -29.00 22.55 -16.03
CA GLY A 564 -27.74 23.02 -16.62
C GLY A 564 -26.59 23.26 -15.63
N THR A 565 -26.81 23.06 -14.34
CA THR A 565 -25.80 23.27 -13.29
C THR A 565 -25.28 21.93 -12.76
N PRO A 566 -23.97 21.65 -12.89
CA PRO A 566 -23.40 20.44 -12.31
C PRO A 566 -23.27 20.55 -10.81
N ARG A 567 -23.46 19.42 -10.13
CA ARG A 567 -23.22 19.23 -8.70
C ARG A 567 -22.39 17.97 -8.51
N VAL A 568 -21.39 18.03 -7.63
CA VAL A 568 -20.64 16.85 -7.20
C VAL A 568 -21.35 16.24 -6.01
N LEU A 569 -21.73 14.97 -6.11
CA LEU A 569 -22.22 14.19 -4.97
C LEU A 569 -21.07 13.35 -4.42
N VAL A 570 -20.73 13.58 -3.16
CA VAL A 570 -19.67 12.83 -2.48
C VAL A 570 -20.28 12.06 -1.33
N ARG A 571 -20.14 10.73 -1.33
CA ARG A 571 -20.58 9.85 -0.24
C ARG A 571 -19.37 9.34 0.53
N SER A 572 -19.37 9.58 1.83
CA SER A 572 -18.31 9.15 2.74
C SER A 572 -18.84 8.15 3.77
N PRO A 573 -18.25 6.94 3.87
CA PRO A 573 -18.62 5.98 4.92
C PRO A 573 -18.11 6.38 6.30
N ALA A 574 -17.09 7.24 6.35
CA ALA A 574 -16.49 7.78 7.58
C ALA A 574 -16.24 9.29 7.42
N ALA A 575 -16.21 10.04 8.52
CA ALA A 575 -15.81 11.44 8.46
C ALA A 575 -14.33 11.53 8.06
N ILE A 576 -13.99 12.46 7.17
CA ILE A 576 -12.63 12.68 6.70
C ILE A 576 -12.30 14.17 6.71
N LYS A 577 -11.11 14.51 7.17
CA LYS A 577 -10.60 15.87 7.12
C LYS A 577 -9.72 16.08 5.91
N SER A 578 -9.74 17.29 5.36
CA SER A 578 -8.80 17.75 4.33
C SER A 578 -8.75 16.87 3.08
N LEU A 579 -9.89 16.35 2.64
CA LEU A 579 -10.03 15.58 1.41
C LEU A 579 -9.88 16.51 0.20
N PRO A 580 -8.93 16.29 -0.71
CA PRO A 580 -8.88 16.99 -1.99
C PRO A 580 -9.85 16.40 -3.00
N LEU A 581 -10.64 17.27 -3.62
CA LEU A 581 -11.42 16.97 -4.82
C LEU A 581 -10.82 17.78 -5.98
N HIS A 582 -10.31 17.08 -6.97
CA HIS A 582 -9.86 17.71 -8.20
C HIS A 582 -11.05 17.85 -9.14
N LEU A 583 -11.32 19.08 -9.54
CA LEU A 583 -12.49 19.45 -10.33
C LEU A 583 -12.15 19.51 -11.83
N PRO A 584 -13.17 19.47 -12.69
CA PRO A 584 -13.00 19.76 -14.10
C PRO A 584 -12.51 21.21 -14.30
N LYS A 585 -11.72 21.42 -15.37
CA LYS A 585 -11.15 22.75 -15.67
C LYS A 585 -12.28 23.75 -15.92
N GLY A 586 -12.15 24.96 -15.37
CA GLY A 586 -13.15 26.02 -15.53
C GLY A 586 -14.34 25.91 -14.57
N TRP A 587 -14.30 25.00 -13.59
CA TRP A 587 -15.31 24.88 -12.55
C TRP A 587 -14.72 25.11 -11.16
N ARG A 588 -15.53 25.68 -10.27
CA ARG A 588 -15.25 25.80 -8.84
C ARG A 588 -16.48 25.40 -8.04
N VAL A 589 -16.29 25.05 -6.76
CA VAL A 589 -17.42 24.88 -5.84
C VAL A 589 -18.06 26.23 -5.59
N ALA A 590 -19.39 26.30 -5.70
CA ALA A 590 -20.14 27.53 -5.51
C ALA A 590 -20.14 27.96 -4.04
N ALA A 591 -20.25 29.26 -3.79
CA ALA A 591 -20.29 29.83 -2.43
C ALA A 591 -21.48 29.34 -1.59
N SER A 592 -22.52 28.81 -2.23
CA SER A 592 -23.70 28.20 -1.61
C SER A 592 -23.47 26.77 -1.10
N SER A 593 -22.25 26.24 -1.21
CA SER A 593 -21.90 24.90 -0.71
C SER A 593 -22.29 24.72 0.76
N PRO A 594 -22.89 23.57 1.13
CA PRO A 594 -23.27 23.29 2.52
C PRO A 594 -22.07 23.07 3.44
N VAL A 595 -20.88 22.89 2.86
CA VAL A 595 -19.62 22.68 3.58
C VAL A 595 -18.57 23.68 3.12
N ALA A 596 -17.71 24.11 4.06
CA ALA A 596 -16.60 24.98 3.76
C ALA A 596 -15.56 24.25 2.89
N THR A 597 -15.09 24.93 1.84
CA THR A 597 -14.08 24.41 0.93
C THR A 597 -12.92 25.39 0.83
N THR A 598 -11.69 24.87 0.76
CA THR A 598 -10.50 25.68 0.49
C THR A 598 -10.06 25.46 -0.95
N PRO A 599 -10.00 26.51 -1.80
CA PRO A 599 -9.55 26.39 -3.18
C PRO A 599 -8.09 25.93 -3.31
N THR A 600 -7.82 25.20 -4.39
CA THR A 600 -6.49 24.73 -4.79
C THR A 600 -6.29 24.91 -6.30
N ALA A 601 -5.06 24.72 -6.79
CA ALA A 601 -4.79 24.80 -8.23
C ALA A 601 -5.54 23.75 -9.07
N ARG A 602 -5.98 22.64 -8.46
CA ARG A 602 -6.66 21.53 -9.14
C ARG A 602 -8.14 21.39 -8.77
N GLY A 603 -8.64 22.18 -7.83
CA GLY A 603 -10.00 22.08 -7.32
C GLY A 603 -10.14 22.66 -5.92
N VAL A 604 -10.52 21.82 -4.96
CA VAL A 604 -10.69 22.21 -3.55
C VAL A 604 -10.20 21.12 -2.61
N TRP A 605 -9.99 21.45 -1.34
CA TRP A 605 -10.07 20.48 -0.25
C TRP A 605 -11.11 20.87 0.79
N LEU A 606 -11.69 19.88 1.47
CA LEU A 606 -12.77 20.06 2.43
C LEU A 606 -12.74 19.01 3.54
N ASP A 607 -13.41 19.32 4.64
CA ASP A 607 -13.78 18.35 5.67
C ASP A 607 -15.16 17.79 5.32
N LEU A 608 -15.25 16.47 5.17
CA LEU A 608 -16.43 15.78 4.70
C LEU A 608 -17.05 14.96 5.86
N PRO A 609 -18.33 15.18 6.21
CA PRO A 609 -19.02 14.37 7.22
C PRO A 609 -19.34 12.96 6.68
N VAL A 610 -19.81 12.09 7.58
CA VAL A 610 -20.41 10.80 7.18
C VAL A 610 -21.68 11.05 6.38
N GLY A 611 -21.90 10.26 5.34
CA GLY A 611 -23.09 10.34 4.49
C GLY A 611 -22.83 11.03 3.15
N GLU A 612 -23.89 11.55 2.54
CA GLU A 612 -23.83 12.23 1.24
C GLU A 612 -23.73 13.75 1.42
N THR A 613 -22.82 14.38 0.69
CA THR A 613 -22.69 15.83 0.58
C THR A 613 -22.79 16.24 -0.89
N ALA A 614 -23.66 17.20 -1.19
CA ALA A 614 -23.81 17.78 -2.51
C ALA A 614 -23.07 19.12 -2.60
N LEU A 615 -22.11 19.21 -3.53
CA LEU A 615 -21.31 20.40 -3.80
C LEU A 615 -21.76 21.02 -5.12
N PRO A 616 -22.58 22.09 -5.11
CA PRO A 616 -22.92 22.80 -6.33
C PRO A 616 -21.66 23.37 -6.99
N LEU A 617 -21.55 23.24 -8.31
CA LEU A 617 -20.46 23.84 -9.08
C LEU A 617 -20.95 25.06 -9.85
N GLU A 618 -20.07 26.04 -10.00
CA GLU A 618 -20.26 27.20 -10.86
C GLU A 618 -19.05 27.40 -11.76
N ALA A 619 -19.26 28.08 -12.89
CA ALA A 619 -18.17 28.41 -13.79
C ALA A 619 -17.16 29.31 -13.06
N ALA A 620 -15.88 28.95 -13.13
CA ALA A 620 -14.81 29.81 -12.67
C ALA A 620 -14.68 30.99 -13.64
N THR A 621 -14.90 32.21 -13.15
CA THR A 621 -14.59 33.42 -13.91
C THR A 621 -13.09 33.43 -14.23
N PRO A 622 -12.69 33.80 -15.47
CA PRO A 622 -11.28 33.84 -15.88
C PRO A 622 -10.35 34.62 -14.96
#